data_AF-M0L9R9-F1
#
_entry.id   AF-M0L9R9-F1
#
_cell.length_a   1.000
_cell.length_b   1.000
_cell.length_c   1.000
_cell.angle_alpha   90.00
_cell.angle_beta   90.00
_cell.angle_gamma   90.00
#
_symmetry.space_group_name_H-M   'P 1'
#
loop_
_entity.id
_entity.type
_entity.pdbx_description
1 polymer ?
#
loop_
_entity_poly.entity_id
_entity_poly.type
_entity_poly.pdbx_seq_one_letter_code
_entity_poly.pdbx_strand_id
1 'polypeptide(L)'
;MTRAVAAVVTLAFVLAGCSGFVQPENPETVTPAPVPTDGVGYPPGVSDDAVVPSTLASAHTRTLATTNYTLVTRQRVTDGNGTVLRRSNHMRYVAANKTTYAGQFRQNGTELNAFTTRIDYWTNGSIVAARYDERANRRNRVTWPVRDDGPVSDLSERRTIRGVGEAVDLSVADRRDSGVVLVGTRFRNPDRLNTPLFVSDPRNVSVRLRVNHDGTVSAFRLAFDAERSDRQVRVTQEMRLRHVGSTTVKQPEWVANTTQRSLQDYSPPAENNQALSSAGRTRREASI
;
A
#
# COMPACT_ATOMS: atom_id res chain seq x y z
N MET A 1 27.42 -13.19 80.77
CA MET A 1 27.73 -12.90 82.18
C MET A 1 27.49 -11.41 82.40
N THR A 2 26.49 -11.06 83.25
CA THR A 2 26.42 -9.88 84.15
C THR A 2 26.95 -8.53 83.63
N ARG A 3 26.20 -7.42 83.62
CA ARG A 3 25.56 -6.77 84.79
C ARG A 3 24.51 -5.72 84.36
N ALA A 4 23.46 -5.61 85.16
CA ALA A 4 22.48 -4.54 85.21
C ALA A 4 23.05 -3.26 85.88
N VAL A 5 22.27 -2.16 85.84
CA VAL A 5 22.00 -1.11 86.87
C VAL A 5 21.51 0.16 86.11
N ALA A 6 20.21 0.46 86.13
CA ALA A 6 19.47 1.39 87.02
C ALA A 6 19.91 2.86 86.86
N ALA A 7 19.11 3.80 86.36
CA ALA A 7 17.83 4.37 86.81
C ALA A 7 18.05 5.83 87.25
N VAL A 8 17.43 6.83 86.60
CA VAL A 8 17.04 8.10 87.25
C VAL A 8 15.77 8.64 86.58
N VAL A 9 14.75 8.79 87.42
CA VAL A 9 13.45 9.42 87.20
C VAL A 9 13.55 10.89 87.58
N THR A 10 13.06 11.81 86.75
CA THR A 10 12.49 13.14 87.10
C THR A 10 12.18 13.88 85.79
N LEU A 11 11.13 14.67 85.58
CA LEU A 11 10.20 15.37 86.46
C LEU A 11 8.98 15.77 85.60
N ALA A 12 7.79 15.73 86.18
CA ALA A 12 6.53 16.09 85.55
C ALA A 12 6.38 17.61 85.35
N PHE A 13 5.80 18.02 84.22
CA PHE A 13 4.98 19.23 84.12
C PHE A 13 3.72 18.94 83.33
N VAL A 14 2.60 19.00 84.04
CA VAL A 14 1.23 18.97 83.56
C VAL A 14 0.87 20.37 83.08
N LEU A 15 0.49 20.54 81.81
CA LEU A 15 -0.31 21.67 81.37
C LEU A 15 -1.30 21.23 80.27
N ALA A 16 -2.57 21.24 80.67
CA ALA A 16 -3.74 21.68 79.93
C ALA A 16 -3.96 21.26 78.46
N GLY A 17 -5.01 20.45 78.26
CA GLY A 17 -6.13 20.82 77.37
C GLY A 17 -5.91 20.69 75.86
N CYS A 18 -6.41 19.60 75.27
CA CYS A 18 -7.63 19.61 74.44
C CYS A 18 -7.74 18.28 73.67
N SER A 19 -8.90 17.66 73.79
CA SER A 19 -9.37 16.54 72.98
C SER A 19 -9.31 16.88 71.49
N GLY A 20 -8.35 16.31 70.77
CA GLY A 20 -8.30 16.29 69.32
C GLY A 20 -8.42 14.86 68.83
N PHE A 21 -9.62 14.47 68.38
CA PHE A 21 -9.81 13.27 67.57
C PHE A 21 -8.94 13.41 66.31
N VAL A 22 -7.83 12.67 66.23
CA VAL A 22 -7.07 12.53 64.99
C VAL A 22 -7.70 11.38 64.23
N GLN A 23 -8.55 11.74 63.27
CA GLN A 23 -9.06 10.84 62.25
C GLN A 23 -7.86 10.28 61.48
N PRO A 24 -7.74 8.95 61.27
CA PRO A 24 -6.72 8.43 60.38
C PRO A 24 -7.02 8.97 58.98
N GLU A 25 -6.18 9.87 58.49
CA GLU A 25 -6.15 10.22 57.09
C GLU A 25 -5.89 8.92 56.33
N ASN A 26 -6.93 8.43 55.65
CA ASN A 26 -6.75 7.44 54.60
C ASN A 26 -5.75 8.07 53.64
N PRO A 27 -4.54 7.50 53.44
CA PRO A 27 -3.72 7.94 52.33
C PRO A 27 -4.57 7.70 51.08
N GLU A 28 -4.97 8.78 50.41
CA GLU A 28 -5.58 8.69 49.10
C GLU A 28 -4.65 7.81 48.27
N THR A 29 -5.13 6.60 48.01
CA THR A 29 -4.47 5.72 47.06
C THR A 29 -4.76 6.36 45.72
N VAL A 30 -3.87 7.28 45.34
CA VAL A 30 -3.77 7.75 43.97
C VAL A 30 -3.53 6.51 43.13
N THR A 31 -4.62 6.03 42.53
CA THR A 31 -4.51 5.07 41.44
C THR A 31 -3.68 5.81 40.39
N PRO A 32 -2.49 5.31 40.02
CA PRO A 32 -1.73 5.93 38.96
C PRO A 32 -2.67 6.13 37.79
N ALA A 33 -2.81 7.37 37.31
CA ALA A 33 -3.49 7.59 36.04
C ALA A 33 -2.86 6.61 35.03
N PRO A 34 -3.66 5.93 34.20
CA PRO A 34 -3.12 5.06 33.17
C PRO A 34 -2.04 5.85 32.44
N VAL A 35 -0.78 5.41 32.57
CA VAL A 35 0.29 5.92 31.71
C VAL A 35 -0.24 5.70 30.30
N PRO A 36 -0.21 6.70 29.40
CA PRO A 36 -0.46 6.44 28.00
C PRO A 36 0.57 5.40 27.55
N THR A 37 0.20 4.12 27.57
CA THR A 37 0.75 3.18 26.61
C THR A 37 0.43 3.81 25.27
N ASP A 38 1.44 4.00 24.42
CA ASP A 38 1.29 4.37 23.02
C ASP A 38 0.54 3.25 22.27
N GLY A 39 -0.71 3.02 22.68
CA GLY A 39 -1.31 1.71 22.95
C GLY A 39 -1.88 1.02 21.72
N VAL A 40 -1.41 1.43 20.55
CA VAL A 40 -1.68 0.71 19.32
C VAL A 40 -0.36 0.20 18.78
N GLY A 41 -0.21 -1.11 18.81
CA GLY A 41 0.95 -1.80 18.28
C GLY A 41 1.22 -1.43 16.82
N TYR A 42 2.49 -1.57 16.43
CA TYR A 42 2.88 -1.34 15.04
C TYR A 42 2.10 -2.25 14.08
N PRO A 43 1.75 -1.77 12.88
CA PRO A 43 1.18 -2.63 11.86
C PRO A 43 2.10 -3.81 11.52
N PRO A 44 1.56 -4.93 11.05
CA PRO A 44 2.36 -6.08 10.64
C PRO A 44 3.50 -5.71 9.68
N GLY A 45 4.73 -6.08 10.04
CA GLY A 45 5.93 -5.76 9.25
C GLY A 45 6.48 -4.36 9.49
N VAL A 46 6.00 -3.63 10.50
CA VAL A 46 6.57 -2.37 10.97
C VAL A 46 6.97 -2.52 12.43
N SER A 47 8.04 -1.85 12.81
CA SER A 47 8.51 -1.66 14.18
C SER A 47 9.13 -0.27 14.28
N ASP A 48 9.64 0.10 15.45
CA ASP A 48 10.31 1.38 15.66
C ASP A 48 11.55 1.52 14.77
N ASP A 49 12.36 0.46 14.73
CA ASP A 49 13.68 0.48 14.08
C ASP A 49 13.68 -0.04 12.64
N ALA A 50 12.64 -0.78 12.25
CA ALA A 50 12.65 -1.52 10.98
C ALA A 50 11.28 -1.68 10.34
N VAL A 51 11.31 -1.69 9.00
CA VAL A 51 10.21 -2.12 8.15
C VAL A 51 10.63 -3.43 7.47
N VAL A 52 9.81 -4.47 7.59
CA VAL A 52 9.96 -5.76 6.91
C VAL A 52 9.00 -5.81 5.71
N PRO A 53 9.48 -5.53 4.48
CA PRO A 53 8.60 -5.27 3.33
C PRO A 53 7.72 -6.47 2.94
N SER A 54 8.27 -7.68 3.05
CA SER A 54 7.55 -8.92 2.75
C SER A 54 6.37 -9.14 3.69
N THR A 55 6.54 -8.89 4.99
CA THR A 55 5.49 -9.00 6.00
C THR A 55 4.41 -7.93 5.78
N LEU A 56 4.80 -6.68 5.56
CA LEU A 56 3.87 -5.58 5.28
C LEU A 56 3.02 -5.86 4.03
N ALA A 57 3.66 -6.21 2.92
CA ALA A 57 2.94 -6.52 1.67
C ALA A 57 2.03 -7.75 1.82
N SER A 58 2.44 -8.75 2.61
CA SER A 58 1.62 -9.94 2.87
C SER A 58 0.41 -9.62 3.75
N ALA A 59 0.55 -8.76 4.76
CA ALA A 59 -0.57 -8.30 5.56
C ALA A 59 -1.56 -7.50 4.71
N HIS A 60 -1.06 -6.58 3.88
CA HIS A 60 -1.89 -5.82 2.95
C HIS A 60 -2.76 -6.70 2.05
N THR A 61 -2.16 -7.69 1.36
CA THR A 61 -2.92 -8.58 0.47
C THR A 61 -3.87 -9.50 1.21
N ARG A 62 -3.52 -9.90 2.44
CA ARG A 62 -4.35 -10.79 3.29
C ARG A 62 -5.59 -10.06 3.77
N THR A 63 -5.44 -8.83 4.24
CA THR A 63 -6.59 -8.02 4.69
C THR A 63 -7.50 -7.68 3.52
N LEU A 64 -6.94 -7.27 2.38
CA LEU A 64 -7.73 -7.05 1.16
C LEU A 64 -8.29 -8.34 0.56
N ALA A 65 -7.94 -9.52 1.09
CA ALA A 65 -8.44 -10.77 0.57
C ALA A 65 -9.88 -11.08 0.92
N THR A 66 -10.36 -10.49 2.00
CA THR A 66 -11.66 -10.79 2.60
C THR A 66 -12.57 -9.57 2.58
N THR A 67 -12.14 -8.49 1.93
CA THR A 67 -12.81 -7.19 1.99
C THR A 67 -12.91 -6.62 0.59
N ASN A 68 -14.08 -6.07 0.26
CA ASN A 68 -14.24 -5.35 -1.00
C ASN A 68 -13.51 -3.99 -0.92
N TYR A 69 -13.01 -3.48 -2.04
CA TYR A 69 -12.31 -2.20 -2.06
C TYR A 69 -12.26 -1.57 -3.45
N THR A 70 -12.04 -0.26 -3.48
CA THR A 70 -11.71 0.49 -4.68
C THR A 70 -10.25 0.93 -4.61
N LEU A 71 -9.49 0.64 -5.65
CA LEU A 71 -8.08 1.01 -5.75
C LEU A 71 -7.87 1.98 -6.90
N VAL A 72 -7.22 3.11 -6.62
CA VAL A 72 -6.88 4.12 -7.63
C VAL A 72 -5.37 4.29 -7.68
N THR A 73 -4.77 4.02 -8.83
CA THR A 73 -3.35 4.21 -9.09
C THR A 73 -3.15 5.25 -10.19
N ARG A 74 -2.23 6.18 -10.00
CA ARG A 74 -1.85 7.19 -10.99
C ARG A 74 -0.35 7.17 -11.17
N GLN A 75 0.09 7.27 -12.41
CA GLN A 75 1.50 7.35 -12.77
C GLN A 75 1.71 8.51 -13.73
N ARG A 76 2.79 9.26 -13.56
CA ARG A 76 3.24 10.28 -14.50
C ARG A 76 4.73 10.17 -14.73
N VAL A 77 5.12 10.32 -15.99
CA VAL A 77 6.50 10.51 -16.41
C VAL A 77 6.58 11.91 -17.03
N THR A 78 7.39 12.78 -16.45
CA THR A 78 7.62 14.15 -16.93
C THR A 78 9.07 14.34 -17.31
N ASP A 79 9.34 15.14 -18.34
CA ASP A 79 10.71 15.52 -18.67
C ASP A 79 11.26 16.60 -17.72
N GLY A 80 12.53 16.99 -17.91
CA GLY A 80 13.18 18.05 -17.14
C GLY A 80 12.54 19.44 -17.25
N ASN A 81 11.74 19.69 -18.29
CA ASN A 81 11.00 20.93 -18.50
C ASN A 81 9.59 20.89 -17.88
N GLY A 82 9.21 19.77 -17.25
CA GLY A 82 7.89 19.56 -16.65
C GLY A 82 6.80 19.10 -17.63
N THR A 83 7.13 18.86 -18.89
CA THR A 83 6.19 18.32 -19.89
C THR A 83 5.82 16.89 -19.53
N VAL A 84 4.52 16.57 -19.57
CA VAL A 84 4.04 15.21 -19.29
C VAL A 84 4.20 14.34 -20.53
N LEU A 85 5.21 13.46 -20.51
CA LEU A 85 5.46 12.49 -21.57
C LEU A 85 4.44 11.35 -21.53
N ARG A 86 4.09 10.89 -20.32
CA ARG A 86 3.12 9.83 -20.11
C ARG A 86 2.33 10.04 -18.82
N ARG A 87 1.03 9.81 -18.87
CA ARG A 87 0.13 9.73 -17.73
C ARG A 87 -0.69 8.47 -17.84
N SER A 88 -0.70 7.66 -16.78
CA SER A 88 -1.52 6.46 -16.66
C SER A 88 -2.42 6.58 -15.42
N ASN A 89 -3.70 6.23 -15.56
CA ASN A 89 -4.66 6.18 -14.47
C ASN A 89 -5.33 4.81 -14.48
N HIS A 90 -5.33 4.15 -13.33
CA HIS A 90 -5.96 2.85 -13.12
C HIS A 90 -6.97 3.02 -12.00
N MET A 91 -8.18 2.53 -12.23
CA MET A 91 -9.22 2.42 -11.21
C MET A 91 -9.71 0.99 -11.20
N ARG A 92 -9.76 0.36 -10.03
CA ARG A 92 -10.25 -1.01 -9.85
C ARG A 92 -11.30 -1.05 -8.77
N TYR A 93 -12.31 -1.88 -9.00
CA TYR A 93 -13.34 -2.25 -8.04
C TYR A 93 -13.22 -3.75 -7.83
N VAL A 94 -12.97 -4.17 -6.59
CA VAL A 94 -12.71 -5.57 -6.25
C VAL A 94 -13.73 -6.02 -5.22
N ALA A 95 -14.43 -7.12 -5.51
CA ALA A 95 -15.32 -7.75 -4.55
C ALA A 95 -14.52 -8.58 -3.53
N ALA A 96 -15.12 -8.87 -2.38
CA ALA A 96 -14.47 -9.61 -1.30
C ALA A 96 -14.03 -11.04 -1.70
N ASN A 97 -14.59 -11.61 -2.77
CA ASN A 97 -14.25 -12.94 -3.26
C ASN A 97 -13.01 -12.98 -4.16
N LYS A 98 -12.42 -11.82 -4.51
CA LYS A 98 -11.32 -11.62 -5.49
C LYS A 98 -11.58 -12.08 -6.92
N THR A 99 -12.58 -12.92 -7.16
CA THR A 99 -12.91 -13.46 -8.48
C THR A 99 -13.75 -12.47 -9.28
N THR A 100 -14.57 -11.66 -8.61
CA THR A 100 -15.38 -10.62 -9.24
C THR A 100 -14.71 -9.26 -9.10
N TYR A 101 -14.29 -8.68 -10.21
CA TYR A 101 -13.70 -7.35 -10.23
C TYR A 101 -13.83 -6.67 -11.58
N ALA A 102 -13.72 -5.35 -11.57
CA ALA A 102 -13.78 -4.51 -12.74
C ALA A 102 -12.73 -3.42 -12.67
N GLY A 103 -12.37 -2.86 -13.80
CA GLY A 103 -11.48 -1.72 -13.79
C GLY A 103 -11.41 -0.96 -15.09
N GLN A 104 -10.72 0.16 -14.99
CA GLN A 104 -10.50 1.11 -16.05
C GLN A 104 -9.02 1.47 -16.07
N PHE A 105 -8.42 1.35 -17.24
CA PHE A 105 -7.09 1.86 -17.54
C PHE A 105 -7.22 2.97 -18.58
N ARG A 106 -6.58 4.10 -18.30
CA ARG A 106 -6.49 5.24 -19.19
C ARG A 106 -5.05 5.69 -19.26
N GLN A 107 -4.51 5.85 -20.44
CA GLN A 107 -3.15 6.28 -20.67
C GLN A 107 -3.07 7.31 -21.78
N ASN A 108 -2.52 8.47 -21.47
CA ASN A 108 -2.30 9.55 -22.41
C ASN A 108 -0.81 9.93 -22.41
N GLY A 109 -0.30 10.36 -23.55
CA GLY A 109 1.11 10.70 -23.70
C GLY A 109 1.44 10.96 -25.16
N THR A 110 2.42 11.82 -25.38
CA THR A 110 2.87 12.27 -26.71
C THR A 110 3.47 11.14 -27.56
N GLU A 111 3.77 10.00 -26.94
CA GLU A 111 4.53 8.90 -27.54
C GLU A 111 3.71 7.60 -27.64
N LEU A 112 2.40 7.66 -27.38
CA LEU A 112 1.54 6.48 -27.27
C LEU A 112 0.90 6.03 -28.58
N ASN A 113 1.46 6.46 -29.72
CA ASN A 113 0.93 6.14 -31.04
C ASN A 113 0.83 4.63 -31.28
N ALA A 114 1.42 3.75 -30.45
CA ALA A 114 1.43 2.29 -30.58
C ALA A 114 0.67 1.48 -29.52
N PHE A 115 0.07 2.11 -28.50
CA PHE A 115 -0.45 1.37 -27.35
C PHE A 115 -1.96 1.54 -27.17
N THR A 116 -2.61 0.52 -26.62
CA THR A 116 -3.98 0.65 -26.12
C THR A 116 -4.02 1.68 -25.01
N THR A 117 -4.59 2.85 -25.29
CA THR A 117 -4.67 3.98 -24.37
C THR A 117 -5.87 3.88 -23.44
N ARG A 118 -6.85 3.04 -23.77
CA ARG A 118 -8.09 2.90 -23.02
C ARG A 118 -8.52 1.45 -22.95
N ILE A 119 -8.65 0.92 -21.74
CA ILE A 119 -9.21 -0.41 -21.47
C ILE A 119 -10.23 -0.28 -20.34
N ASP A 120 -11.41 -0.85 -20.55
CA ASP A 120 -12.35 -1.21 -19.49
C ASP A 120 -12.42 -2.73 -19.43
N TYR A 121 -12.43 -3.30 -18.25
CA TYR A 121 -12.55 -4.75 -18.08
C TYR A 121 -13.48 -5.09 -16.93
N TRP A 122 -14.05 -6.28 -17.01
CA TRP A 122 -14.87 -6.87 -15.96
C TRP A 122 -14.67 -8.38 -15.99
N THR A 123 -14.71 -9.00 -14.82
CA THR A 123 -14.74 -10.45 -14.67
C THR A 123 -15.59 -10.85 -13.47
N ASN A 124 -16.17 -12.05 -13.54
CA ASN A 124 -16.86 -12.74 -12.45
C ASN A 124 -16.15 -14.03 -12.01
N GLY A 125 -14.90 -14.24 -12.44
CA GLY A 125 -14.13 -15.45 -12.18
C GLY A 125 -14.30 -16.56 -13.23
N SER A 126 -15.34 -16.52 -14.06
CA SER A 126 -15.54 -17.49 -15.14
C SER A 126 -15.19 -16.90 -16.50
N ILE A 127 -15.59 -15.65 -16.74
CA ILE A 127 -15.30 -14.93 -17.98
C ILE A 127 -14.57 -13.62 -17.71
N VAL A 128 -13.80 -13.19 -18.68
CA VAL A 128 -13.26 -11.85 -18.78
C VAL A 128 -13.95 -11.17 -19.95
N ALA A 129 -14.45 -9.97 -19.71
CA ALA A 129 -14.91 -9.06 -20.73
C ALA A 129 -13.97 -7.86 -20.77
N ALA A 130 -13.54 -7.45 -21.96
CA ALA A 130 -12.78 -6.22 -22.13
C ALA A 130 -13.34 -5.38 -23.27
N ARG A 131 -13.34 -4.07 -23.05
CA ARG A 131 -13.65 -3.05 -24.04
C ARG A 131 -12.45 -2.13 -24.16
N TYR A 132 -11.90 -1.99 -25.35
CA TYR A 132 -10.69 -1.22 -25.55
C TYR A 132 -10.65 -0.54 -26.93
N ASP A 133 -9.88 0.55 -27.00
CA ASP A 133 -9.68 1.30 -28.24
C ASP A 133 -8.32 0.88 -28.83
N GLU A 134 -8.34 0.28 -30.02
CA GLU A 134 -7.11 0.08 -30.83
C GLU A 134 -6.80 1.34 -31.64
N ARG A 135 -5.61 1.36 -32.29
CA ARG A 135 -5.29 2.35 -33.34
C ARG A 135 -6.49 2.50 -34.29
N ALA A 136 -6.78 3.73 -34.70
CA ALA A 136 -7.88 4.13 -35.60
C ALA A 136 -9.31 4.12 -35.03
N ASN A 137 -9.50 4.38 -33.73
CA ASN A 137 -10.80 4.73 -33.13
C ASN A 137 -11.88 3.63 -33.24
N ARG A 138 -11.45 2.37 -33.45
CA ARG A 138 -12.35 1.21 -33.44
C ARG A 138 -12.47 0.69 -32.02
N ARG A 139 -13.67 0.79 -31.47
CA ARG A 139 -14.04 0.24 -30.17
C ARG A 139 -14.20 -1.27 -30.30
N ASN A 140 -13.24 -2.01 -29.76
CA ASN A 140 -13.33 -3.46 -29.67
C ASN A 140 -14.00 -3.86 -28.36
N ARG A 141 -14.84 -4.90 -28.43
CA ARG A 141 -15.44 -5.56 -27.27
C ARG A 141 -15.24 -7.05 -27.45
N VAL A 142 -14.65 -7.69 -26.47
CA VAL A 142 -14.30 -9.12 -26.53
C VAL A 142 -14.54 -9.79 -25.19
N THR A 143 -14.97 -11.04 -25.24
CA THR A 143 -15.09 -11.93 -24.08
C THR A 143 -14.30 -13.21 -24.29
N TRP A 144 -13.71 -13.72 -23.21
CA TRP A 144 -12.98 -15.00 -23.19
C TRP A 144 -13.08 -15.63 -21.79
N PRO A 145 -12.92 -16.96 -21.64
CA PRO A 145 -12.89 -17.61 -20.33
C PRO A 145 -11.66 -17.18 -19.53
N VAL A 146 -11.79 -17.10 -18.21
CA VAL A 146 -10.65 -16.84 -17.32
C VAL A 146 -9.63 -17.98 -17.46
N ARG A 147 -8.35 -17.61 -17.60
CA ARG A 147 -7.19 -18.49 -17.47
C ARG A 147 -6.27 -17.85 -16.43
N ASP A 148 -5.60 -18.66 -15.61
CA ASP A 148 -4.70 -18.21 -14.54
C ASP A 148 -5.35 -17.17 -13.61
N ASP A 149 -4.62 -16.10 -13.26
CA ASP A 149 -5.05 -15.03 -12.31
C ASP A 149 -6.08 -14.03 -12.90
N GLY A 150 -6.63 -14.29 -14.09
CA GLY A 150 -7.51 -13.33 -14.81
C GLY A 150 -6.75 -12.15 -15.43
N PRO A 151 -7.43 -11.06 -15.84
CA PRO A 151 -6.80 -9.96 -16.58
C PRO A 151 -5.82 -9.09 -15.78
N VAL A 152 -5.70 -9.32 -14.47
CA VAL A 152 -4.89 -8.49 -13.58
C VAL A 152 -4.13 -9.38 -12.61
N SER A 153 -2.81 -9.46 -12.78
CA SER A 153 -1.97 -10.38 -12.01
C SER A 153 -1.62 -9.91 -10.59
N ASP A 154 -1.88 -8.63 -10.24
CA ASP A 154 -1.66 -8.07 -8.90
C ASP A 154 -2.79 -7.12 -8.51
N LEU A 155 -3.93 -7.68 -8.12
CA LEU A 155 -5.15 -6.92 -7.78
C LEU A 155 -4.94 -5.93 -6.62
N SER A 156 -4.10 -6.28 -5.65
CA SER A 156 -3.86 -5.50 -4.43
C SER A 156 -2.58 -4.66 -4.48
N GLU A 157 -1.84 -4.59 -5.59
CA GLU A 157 -0.53 -3.90 -5.63
C GLU A 157 0.48 -4.46 -4.62
N ARG A 158 0.37 -5.75 -4.28
CA ARG A 158 1.26 -6.40 -3.32
C ARG A 158 2.70 -6.35 -3.78
N ARG A 159 2.95 -6.60 -5.07
CA ARG A 159 4.29 -6.59 -5.67
C ARG A 159 4.87 -5.19 -5.66
N THR A 160 4.05 -4.18 -5.96
CA THR A 160 4.45 -2.76 -5.90
C THR A 160 4.85 -2.35 -4.49
N ILE A 161 4.01 -2.63 -3.48
CA ILE A 161 4.31 -2.31 -2.07
C ILE A 161 5.59 -2.99 -1.61
N ARG A 162 5.74 -4.28 -1.92
CA ARG A 162 6.95 -5.05 -1.59
C ARG A 162 8.18 -4.47 -2.28
N GLY A 163 8.12 -4.23 -3.59
CA GLY A 163 9.24 -3.72 -4.37
C GLY A 163 9.73 -2.35 -3.88
N VAL A 164 8.80 -1.47 -3.52
CA VAL A 164 9.12 -0.17 -2.90
C VAL A 164 9.84 -0.35 -1.56
N GLY A 165 9.32 -1.20 -0.68
CA GLY A 165 9.95 -1.43 0.63
C GLY A 165 11.29 -2.18 0.54
N GLU A 166 11.49 -3.01 -0.48
CA GLU A 166 12.79 -3.65 -0.73
C GLU A 166 13.79 -2.70 -1.39
N ALA A 167 13.32 -1.73 -2.17
CA ALA A 167 14.18 -0.79 -2.87
C ALA A 167 14.65 0.39 -2.01
N VAL A 168 13.81 0.87 -1.11
CA VAL A 168 14.00 2.12 -0.37
C VAL A 168 14.17 1.85 1.12
N ASP A 169 15.09 2.57 1.76
CA ASP A 169 15.27 2.54 3.19
C ASP A 169 14.11 3.29 3.88
N LEU A 170 13.12 2.54 4.36
CA LEU A 170 11.90 3.07 4.97
C LEU A 170 12.04 3.17 6.50
N SER A 171 11.58 4.29 7.05
CA SER A 171 11.48 4.53 8.49
C SER A 171 10.10 5.06 8.88
N VAL A 172 9.73 4.89 10.15
CA VAL A 172 8.52 5.47 10.71
C VAL A 172 8.76 6.97 10.91
N ALA A 173 7.92 7.79 10.27
CA ALA A 173 7.98 9.25 10.44
C ALA A 173 6.93 9.79 11.42
N ASP A 174 5.82 9.06 11.58
CA ASP A 174 4.67 9.52 12.35
C ASP A 174 3.80 8.31 12.76
N ARG A 175 3.24 8.36 13.97
CA ARG A 175 2.26 7.39 14.50
C ARG A 175 0.93 8.11 14.71
N ARG A 176 -0.16 7.48 14.28
CA ARG A 176 -1.52 8.02 14.34
C ARG A 176 -2.46 6.96 14.85
N ASP A 177 -3.63 7.36 15.35
CA ASP A 177 -4.68 6.42 15.78
C ASP A 177 -5.15 5.47 14.66
N SER A 178 -4.93 5.87 13.40
CA SER A 178 -5.28 5.06 12.23
C SER A 178 -4.15 4.14 11.76
N GLY A 179 -2.92 4.29 12.28
CA GLY A 179 -1.76 3.50 11.88
C GLY A 179 -0.45 4.30 11.91
N VAL A 180 0.39 4.14 10.89
CA VAL A 180 1.70 4.81 10.80
C VAL A 180 1.93 5.42 9.43
N VAL A 181 2.81 6.41 9.39
CA VAL A 181 3.37 6.96 8.15
C VAL A 181 4.80 6.50 8.00
N LEU A 182 5.09 5.83 6.90
CA LEU A 182 6.45 5.46 6.53
C LEU A 182 7.00 6.44 5.49
N VAL A 183 8.28 6.79 5.60
CA VAL A 183 8.98 7.64 4.62
C VAL A 183 10.33 7.03 4.25
N GLY A 184 10.84 7.40 3.08
CA GLY A 184 12.21 7.06 2.68
C GLY A 184 12.69 7.94 1.55
N THR A 185 13.97 8.31 1.59
CA THR A 185 14.60 9.21 0.59
C THR A 185 15.89 8.63 0.00
N ARG A 186 16.26 7.42 0.40
CA ARG A 186 17.49 6.75 -0.01
C ARG A 186 17.19 5.36 -0.56
N PHE A 187 17.78 5.03 -1.70
CA PHE A 187 17.78 3.67 -2.21
C PHE A 187 18.73 2.77 -1.39
N ARG A 188 18.25 1.56 -1.08
CA ARG A 188 19.06 0.44 -0.61
C ARG A 188 19.30 -0.56 -1.74
N ASN A 189 18.30 -0.81 -2.58
CA ASN A 189 18.37 -1.74 -3.71
C ASN A 189 17.50 -1.26 -4.88
N PRO A 190 17.96 -0.30 -5.70
CA PRO A 190 17.14 0.33 -6.74
C PRO A 190 16.56 -0.66 -7.75
N ASP A 191 17.22 -1.79 -8.01
CA ASP A 191 16.79 -2.85 -8.94
C ASP A 191 15.50 -3.57 -8.50
N ARG A 192 15.10 -3.42 -7.24
CA ARG A 192 13.83 -3.95 -6.72
C ARG A 192 12.64 -3.05 -7.06
N LEU A 193 12.89 -1.82 -7.50
CA LEU A 193 11.84 -0.89 -7.86
C LEU A 193 11.23 -1.28 -9.21
N ASN A 194 9.91 -1.35 -9.26
CA ASN A 194 9.21 -1.55 -10.51
C ASN A 194 9.17 -0.24 -11.30
N THR A 195 9.98 -0.12 -12.36
CA THR A 195 10.03 1.07 -13.20
C THR A 195 9.03 1.00 -14.35
N PRO A 196 8.47 2.15 -14.78
CA PRO A 196 7.64 2.18 -15.97
C PRO A 196 8.39 1.71 -17.24
N LEU A 197 7.66 1.21 -18.26
CA LEU A 197 8.27 0.81 -19.54
C LEU A 197 9.16 1.92 -20.13
N PHE A 198 10.34 1.52 -20.61
CA PHE A 198 11.38 2.39 -21.18
C PHE A 198 11.96 3.41 -20.20
N VAL A 199 11.88 3.15 -18.89
CA VAL A 199 12.51 3.96 -17.85
C VAL A 199 13.52 3.10 -17.09
N SER A 200 14.76 3.59 -17.00
CA SER A 200 15.89 2.94 -16.33
C SER A 200 16.57 3.87 -15.33
N ASP A 201 17.55 3.34 -14.59
CA ASP A 201 18.48 4.11 -13.74
C ASP A 201 17.80 5.04 -12.71
N PRO A 202 16.92 4.49 -11.86
CA PRO A 202 16.20 5.28 -10.87
C PRO A 202 17.16 5.86 -9.82
N ARG A 203 17.00 7.15 -9.52
CA ARG A 203 17.78 7.93 -8.55
C ARG A 203 16.89 8.96 -7.84
N ASN A 204 17.42 9.61 -6.81
CA ASN A 204 16.74 10.70 -6.07
C ASN A 204 15.30 10.35 -5.64
N VAL A 205 15.17 9.23 -4.94
CA VAL A 205 13.87 8.70 -4.52
C VAL A 205 13.27 9.48 -3.36
N SER A 206 11.94 9.56 -3.35
CA SER A 206 11.15 9.97 -2.20
C SER A 206 9.89 9.12 -2.14
N VAL A 207 9.65 8.53 -0.98
CA VAL A 207 8.50 7.67 -0.73
C VAL A 207 7.76 8.16 0.52
N ARG A 208 6.43 8.09 0.46
CA ARG A 208 5.56 8.20 1.63
C ARG A 208 4.44 7.16 1.55
N LEU A 209 4.30 6.33 2.57
CA LEU A 209 3.21 5.36 2.73
C LEU A 209 2.36 5.73 3.96
N ARG A 210 1.05 5.49 3.87
CA ARG A 210 0.15 5.43 5.03
C ARG A 210 -0.26 3.99 5.21
N VAL A 211 0.06 3.41 6.36
CA VAL A 211 -0.19 2.02 6.70
C VAL A 211 -1.14 1.98 7.87
N ASN A 212 -2.29 1.35 7.70
CA ASN A 212 -3.26 1.18 8.77
C ASN A 212 -2.83 0.06 9.74
N HIS A 213 -3.42 0.00 10.93
CA HIS A 213 -3.08 -1.02 11.94
C HIS A 213 -3.24 -2.47 11.47
N ASP A 214 -4.16 -2.74 10.57
CA ASP A 214 -4.39 -4.05 9.95
C ASP A 214 -3.33 -4.42 8.89
N GLY A 215 -2.32 -3.57 8.67
CA GLY A 215 -1.27 -3.75 7.67
C GLY A 215 -1.65 -3.31 6.26
N THR A 216 -2.82 -2.68 6.07
CA THR A 216 -3.20 -2.17 4.75
C THR A 216 -2.50 -0.85 4.44
N VAL A 217 -1.80 -0.79 3.30
CA VAL A 217 -1.33 0.47 2.73
C VAL A 217 -2.50 1.23 2.13
N SER A 218 -3.00 2.25 2.82
CA SER A 218 -4.17 3.03 2.40
C SER A 218 -3.83 4.13 1.41
N ALA A 219 -2.59 4.63 1.45
CA ALA A 219 -2.07 5.56 0.45
C ALA A 219 -0.56 5.39 0.27
N PHE A 220 -0.09 5.61 -0.95
CA PHE A 220 1.33 5.62 -1.28
C PHE A 220 1.63 6.71 -2.30
N ARG A 221 2.77 7.37 -2.14
CA ARG A 221 3.36 8.28 -3.12
C ARG A 221 4.84 7.97 -3.26
N LEU A 222 5.26 7.70 -4.49
CA LEU A 222 6.66 7.52 -4.89
C LEU A 222 7.00 8.58 -5.93
N ALA A 223 8.18 9.17 -5.79
CA ALA A 223 8.79 9.97 -6.81
C ALA A 223 10.27 9.61 -6.93
N PHE A 224 10.79 9.58 -8.16
CA PHE A 224 12.20 9.38 -8.42
C PHE A 224 12.57 10.00 -9.77
N ASP A 225 13.84 10.35 -9.93
CA ASP A 225 14.40 10.74 -11.22
C ASP A 225 14.94 9.47 -11.90
N ALA A 226 14.94 9.46 -13.23
CA ALA A 226 15.32 8.30 -14.01
C ALA A 226 15.74 8.72 -15.43
N GLU A 227 16.18 7.74 -16.21
CA GLU A 227 16.53 7.91 -17.62
C GLU A 227 15.51 7.25 -18.54
N ARG A 228 15.34 7.86 -19.70
CA ARG A 228 14.48 7.37 -20.78
C ARG A 228 14.96 7.90 -22.11
N SER A 229 15.43 7.03 -23.00
CA SER A 229 15.92 7.40 -24.34
C SER A 229 16.86 8.62 -24.28
N ASP A 230 17.87 8.52 -23.39
CA ASP A 230 18.89 9.56 -23.13
C ASP A 230 18.35 10.90 -22.58
N ARG A 231 17.09 10.92 -22.13
CA ARG A 231 16.49 12.07 -21.46
C ARG A 231 16.27 11.79 -19.99
N GLN A 232 16.52 12.82 -19.21
CA GLN A 232 16.17 12.81 -17.80
C GLN A 232 14.66 12.95 -17.63
N VAL A 233 14.07 12.08 -16.80
CA VAL A 233 12.65 12.11 -16.49
C VAL A 233 12.40 12.01 -14.99
N ARG A 234 11.31 12.61 -14.54
CA ARG A 234 10.76 12.46 -13.20
C ARG A 234 9.57 11.51 -13.28
N VAL A 235 9.61 10.43 -12.52
CA VAL A 235 8.49 9.52 -12.35
C VAL A 235 7.76 9.86 -11.06
N THR A 236 6.44 9.92 -11.11
CA THR A 236 5.60 9.98 -9.91
C THR A 236 4.54 8.90 -9.99
N GLN A 237 4.36 8.16 -8.88
CA GLN A 237 3.33 7.16 -8.72
C GLN A 237 2.55 7.44 -7.44
N GLU A 238 1.23 7.37 -7.54
CA GLU A 238 0.32 7.51 -6.41
C GLU A 238 -0.64 6.32 -6.38
N MET A 239 -0.91 5.81 -5.19
CA MET A 239 -1.94 4.79 -4.94
C MET A 239 -2.84 5.26 -3.82
N ARG A 240 -4.14 5.02 -3.95
CA ARG A 240 -5.13 5.25 -2.89
C ARG A 240 -6.12 4.10 -2.82
N LEU A 241 -6.25 3.55 -1.63
CA LEU A 241 -7.28 2.60 -1.26
C LEU A 241 -8.50 3.38 -0.76
N ARG A 242 -9.68 3.05 -1.28
CA ARG A 242 -10.95 3.77 -1.04
C ARG A 242 -12.09 2.78 -0.84
N HIS A 243 -13.15 3.23 -0.16
CA HIS A 243 -14.40 2.49 -0.01
C HIS A 243 -14.21 1.04 0.48
N VAL A 244 -13.22 0.82 1.36
CA VAL A 244 -12.94 -0.49 1.95
C VAL A 244 -14.18 -0.95 2.72
N GLY A 245 -14.68 -2.14 2.41
CA GLY A 245 -15.90 -2.70 3.01
C GLY A 245 -17.22 -2.21 2.41
N SER A 246 -17.21 -1.21 1.52
CA SER A 246 -18.41 -0.64 0.88
C SER A 246 -18.41 -0.68 -0.66
N THR A 247 -17.34 -1.14 -1.30
CA THR A 247 -17.27 -1.22 -2.76
C THR A 247 -18.20 -2.31 -3.31
N THR A 248 -18.98 -1.96 -4.33
CA THR A 248 -19.78 -2.90 -5.11
C THR A 248 -19.24 -3.02 -6.52
N VAL A 249 -19.16 -4.25 -7.04
CA VAL A 249 -18.80 -4.51 -8.44
C VAL A 249 -20.06 -4.88 -9.22
N LYS A 250 -20.50 -4.00 -10.12
CA LYS A 250 -21.65 -4.26 -11.00
C LYS A 250 -21.15 -4.74 -12.37
N GLN A 251 -21.84 -5.71 -12.96
CA GLN A 251 -21.61 -6.08 -14.36
C GLN A 251 -21.98 -4.90 -15.27
N PRO A 252 -21.06 -4.38 -16.10
CA PRO A 252 -21.39 -3.32 -17.02
C PRO A 252 -22.33 -3.78 -18.14
N GLU A 253 -23.25 -2.92 -18.56
CA GLU A 253 -24.23 -3.21 -19.64
C GLU A 253 -23.56 -3.63 -20.95
N TRP A 254 -22.39 -3.08 -21.27
CA TRP A 254 -21.66 -3.41 -22.49
C TRP A 254 -21.19 -4.87 -22.55
N VAL A 255 -21.09 -5.56 -21.41
CA VAL A 255 -20.68 -6.97 -21.34
C VAL A 255 -21.72 -7.87 -22.02
N ALA A 256 -23.01 -7.58 -21.87
CA ALA A 256 -24.07 -8.35 -22.50
C ALA A 256 -24.01 -8.30 -24.04
N ASN A 257 -23.53 -7.18 -24.59
CA ASN A 257 -23.41 -6.93 -26.03
C ASN A 257 -21.96 -7.15 -26.53
N THR A 258 -21.25 -8.12 -25.96
CA THR A 258 -19.87 -8.41 -26.32
C THR A 258 -19.76 -9.69 -27.15
N THR A 259 -19.08 -9.62 -28.29
CA THR A 259 -18.82 -10.77 -29.15
C THR A 259 -17.83 -11.72 -28.50
N GLN A 260 -18.16 -13.01 -28.45
CA GLN A 260 -17.24 -14.05 -28.02
C GLN A 260 -16.11 -14.19 -29.05
N ARG A 261 -14.86 -14.13 -28.59
CA ARG A 261 -13.71 -14.29 -29.48
C ARG A 261 -13.49 -15.78 -29.78
N SER A 262 -13.42 -16.20 -31.04
CA SER A 262 -12.95 -17.54 -31.41
C SER A 262 -11.46 -17.66 -31.09
N LEU A 263 -11.08 -18.71 -30.37
CA LEU A 263 -9.74 -18.93 -29.82
C LEU A 263 -8.68 -19.37 -30.85
N GLN A 264 -9.04 -19.52 -32.14
CA GLN A 264 -8.12 -19.93 -33.20
C GLN A 264 -7.30 -18.78 -33.79
N ASP A 265 -7.72 -17.53 -33.61
CA ASP A 265 -7.05 -16.34 -34.18
C ASP A 265 -6.07 -15.65 -33.21
N TYR A 266 -5.78 -16.24 -32.05
CA TYR A 266 -4.93 -15.60 -31.04
C TYR A 266 -3.52 -16.20 -31.00
N SER A 267 -2.62 -15.57 -31.74
CA SER A 267 -1.25 -15.36 -31.24
C SER A 267 -1.30 -14.13 -30.33
N PRO A 268 -0.96 -14.22 -29.02
CA PRO A 268 -0.77 -13.02 -28.22
C PRO A 268 0.23 -12.13 -28.96
N PRO A 269 -0.08 -10.83 -29.22
CA PRO A 269 1.01 -9.92 -29.51
C PRO A 269 1.93 -9.99 -28.30
N ALA A 270 3.15 -10.48 -28.53
CA ALA A 270 4.12 -10.84 -27.48
C ALA A 270 4.39 -9.69 -26.49
N GLU A 271 3.96 -8.47 -26.80
CA GLU A 271 4.18 -7.24 -26.05
C GLU A 271 3.01 -6.79 -25.16
N ASN A 272 1.78 -7.30 -25.34
CA ASN A 272 0.62 -6.81 -24.56
C ASN A 272 0.46 -7.41 -23.17
N ASN A 273 1.19 -8.49 -22.85
CA ASN A 273 1.28 -8.94 -21.47
C ASN A 273 1.93 -7.86 -20.60
N GLN A 274 2.80 -6.99 -21.12
CA GLN A 274 3.50 -5.99 -20.30
C GLN A 274 2.63 -4.79 -19.88
N ALA A 275 1.56 -4.45 -20.61
CA ALA A 275 0.66 -3.35 -20.21
C ALA A 275 -0.26 -3.74 -19.04
N LEU A 276 -0.57 -5.03 -18.91
CA LEU A 276 -1.34 -5.62 -17.80
C LEU A 276 -0.43 -6.30 -16.74
N SER A 277 0.82 -6.64 -17.09
CA SER A 277 1.84 -7.31 -16.27
C SER A 277 3.06 -6.45 -15.94
N SER A 278 3.01 -5.12 -16.11
CA SER A 278 4.13 -4.26 -15.70
C SER A 278 4.46 -4.38 -14.20
N ALA A 279 3.75 -5.18 -13.41
CA ALA A 279 4.20 -5.75 -12.15
C ALA A 279 4.71 -7.20 -12.29
N GLY A 280 5.91 -7.38 -12.84
CA GLY A 280 6.74 -8.57 -12.57
C GLY A 280 7.23 -9.36 -13.79
N ARG A 281 8.52 -9.21 -14.14
CA ARG A 281 9.35 -10.32 -14.62
C ARG A 281 10.83 -10.03 -14.40
N THR A 282 11.44 -10.80 -13.50
CA THR A 282 12.89 -10.93 -13.35
C THR A 282 13.34 -12.19 -14.10
N ARG A 283 14.37 -12.00 -14.93
CA ARG A 283 15.34 -12.96 -15.50
C ARG A 283 15.30 -14.42 -14.98
N ARG A 284 15.01 -15.34 -15.88
CA ARG A 284 15.71 -16.62 -16.14
C ARG A 284 15.93 -16.60 -17.67
N GLU A 285 17.08 -16.91 -18.27
CA GLU A 285 18.02 -17.98 -18.03
C GLU A 285 19.45 -17.56 -18.44
N ALA A 286 20.43 -18.11 -17.74
CA ALA A 286 21.77 -18.32 -18.24
C ALA A 286 21.88 -19.81 -18.61
N SER A 287 22.31 -20.11 -19.82
CA SER A 287 22.97 -21.35 -20.24
C SER A 287 23.47 -21.16 -21.66
N ILE A 288 24.71 -20.68 -21.80
CA ILE A 288 25.83 -21.33 -22.50
C ILE A 288 27.08 -21.00 -21.69
#